data_AF-A0A2H0M1J7-F1
#
_entry.id   AF-A0A2H0M1J7-F1
#
_cell.length_a   1.000
_cell.length_b   1.000
_cell.length_c   1.000
_cell.angle_alpha   90.00
_cell.angle_beta   90.00
_cell.angle_gamma   90.00
#
_symmetry.space_group_name_H-M   'P 1'
#
loop_
_entity.id
_entity.type
_entity.pdbx_description
1 polymer ?
#
loop_
_entity_poly.entity_id
_entity_poly.type
_entity_poly.pdbx_seq_one_letter_code
_entity_poly.pdbx_strand_id
1 'polypeptide(L)'
;MRNEAVTGIISDNSTCPRIANRLNRTFNTTGSKSTIDRWKHEAADKLSFKEIISRLNFSGILCIDEYKPKRANGYDLIDSDSKTSRILYLEKAYGLGRGIVKEHFATVKALGINPWAIIFDMRACFPKAAKTVFGKNIIIQHD
;
A
#
# COMPACT_ATOMS: atom_id res chain seq x y z
N MET A 1 -21.31 -13.55 11.49
CA MET A 1 -21.15 -12.12 11.87
C MET A 1 -19.75 -11.59 11.61
N ARG A 2 -18.68 -12.19 12.16
CA ARG A 2 -17.29 -11.74 11.90
C ARG A 2 -16.94 -11.72 10.41
N ASN A 3 -17.15 -12.84 9.70
CA ASN A 3 -16.85 -12.94 8.27
C ASN A 3 -17.65 -11.91 7.47
N GLU A 4 -18.95 -11.79 7.72
CA GLU A 4 -19.82 -10.76 7.12
C GLU A 4 -19.30 -9.33 7.34
N ALA A 5 -18.78 -9.03 8.53
CA ALA A 5 -18.21 -7.72 8.84
C ALA A 5 -16.93 -7.45 8.03
N VAL A 6 -16.00 -8.41 8.01
CA VAL A 6 -14.72 -8.28 7.30
C VAL A 6 -14.93 -8.25 5.79
N THR A 7 -15.74 -9.16 5.25
CA THR A 7 -16.11 -9.18 3.83
C THR A 7 -16.79 -7.88 3.43
N GLY A 8 -17.70 -7.36 4.25
CA GLY A 8 -18.34 -6.06 3.99
C GLY A 8 -17.37 -4.88 3.93
N ILE A 9 -16.33 -4.87 4.77
CA ILE A 9 -15.28 -3.84 4.69
C ILE A 9 -14.54 -3.95 3.36
N ILE A 10 -14.16 -5.15 2.96
CA ILE A 10 -13.29 -5.40 1.80
C ILE A 10 -14.07 -5.24 0.48
N SER A 11 -15.17 -5.98 0.33
CA SER A 11 -15.94 -6.05 -0.91
C SER A 11 -16.77 -4.80 -1.17
N ASP A 12 -17.34 -4.20 -0.12
CA ASP A 12 -18.20 -3.02 -0.27
C ASP A 12 -17.44 -1.70 -0.07
N ASN A 13 -16.13 -1.76 0.21
CA ASN A 13 -15.30 -0.63 0.62
C ASN A 13 -15.97 0.22 1.73
N SER A 14 -16.63 -0.45 2.68
CA SER A 14 -17.47 0.17 3.69
C SER A 14 -16.70 0.49 4.98
N THR A 15 -17.18 1.51 5.70
CA THR A 15 -16.55 1.92 6.96
C THR A 15 -17.04 1.08 8.14
N CYS A 16 -16.20 0.86 9.16
CA CYS A 16 -16.58 0.10 10.35
C CYS A 16 -17.91 0.58 11.00
N PRO A 17 -18.22 1.90 11.11
CA PRO A 17 -19.52 2.35 11.61
C PRO A 17 -20.71 1.95 10.72
N ARG A 18 -20.56 1.97 9.39
CA ARG A 18 -21.63 1.55 8.47
C ARG A 18 -21.91 0.05 8.61
N ILE A 19 -20.87 -0.75 8.73
CA ILE A 19 -20.98 -2.20 8.98
C ILE A 19 -21.64 -2.46 10.34
N ALA A 20 -21.27 -1.73 11.39
CA ALA A 20 -21.91 -1.84 12.71
C ALA A 20 -23.43 -1.61 12.61
N ASN A 21 -23.82 -0.51 11.96
CA ASN A 21 -25.23 -0.20 11.75
C ASN A 21 -25.95 -1.27 10.92
N ARG A 22 -25.31 -1.81 9.88
CA ARG A 22 -25.87 -2.89 9.06
C ARG A 22 -26.07 -4.18 9.86
N LEU A 23 -25.09 -4.58 10.66
CA LEU A 23 -25.19 -5.78 11.51
C LEU A 23 -26.25 -5.61 12.59
N ASN A 24 -26.39 -4.42 13.16
CA ASN A 24 -27.45 -4.13 14.11
C ASN A 24 -28.83 -4.28 13.47
N ARG A 25 -29.04 -3.72 12.27
CA ARG A 25 -30.32 -3.86 11.55
C ARG A 25 -30.63 -5.30 11.12
N THR A 26 -29.62 -6.04 10.68
CA THR A 26 -29.82 -7.37 10.05
C THR A 26 -29.92 -8.49 11.08
N PHE A 27 -29.10 -8.43 12.12
CA PHE A 27 -28.98 -9.51 13.11
C PHE A 27 -29.51 -9.13 14.49
N ASN A 28 -30.03 -7.90 14.66
CA ASN A 28 -30.49 -7.37 15.94
C ASN A 28 -29.42 -7.47 17.05
N THR A 29 -28.17 -7.14 16.70
CA THR A 29 -27.01 -7.33 17.60
C THR A 29 -26.25 -6.03 17.86
N THR A 30 -25.60 -5.94 19.02
CA THR A 30 -24.83 -4.77 19.48
C THR A 30 -23.35 -4.80 19.04
N GLY A 31 -23.08 -5.19 17.79
CA GLY A 31 -21.72 -5.15 17.24
C GLY A 31 -21.19 -3.72 17.17
N SER A 32 -20.28 -3.33 18.05
CA SER A 32 -19.69 -1.98 18.07
C SER A 32 -18.70 -1.78 16.92
N LYS A 33 -18.52 -0.51 16.49
CA LYS A 33 -17.45 -0.10 15.55
C LYS A 33 -16.09 -0.66 15.98
N SER A 34 -15.75 -0.57 17.26
CA SER A 34 -14.48 -1.03 17.82
C SER A 34 -14.30 -2.54 17.70
N THR A 35 -15.36 -3.32 17.86
CA THR A 35 -15.31 -4.78 17.69
C THR A 35 -15.02 -5.15 16.24
N ILE A 36 -15.67 -4.49 15.28
CA ILE A 36 -15.47 -4.71 13.85
C ILE A 36 -14.05 -4.30 13.44
N ASP A 37 -13.57 -3.17 13.95
CA ASP A 37 -12.22 -2.70 13.70
C ASP A 37 -11.17 -3.69 14.21
N ARG A 38 -11.36 -4.23 15.42
CA ARG A 38 -10.52 -5.30 15.97
C ARG A 38 -10.53 -6.55 15.08
N TRP A 39 -11.70 -7.00 14.63
CA TRP A 39 -11.78 -8.18 13.73
C TRP A 39 -11.08 -7.96 12.40
N LYS A 40 -11.14 -6.75 11.85
CA LYS A 40 -10.40 -6.35 10.64
C LYS A 40 -8.89 -6.44 10.88
N HIS A 41 -8.40 -5.89 11.98
CA HIS A 41 -6.97 -5.97 12.35
C HIS A 41 -6.53 -7.42 12.57
N GLU A 42 -7.24 -8.21 13.37
CA GLU A 42 -6.92 -9.63 13.57
C GLU A 42 -6.93 -10.46 12.26
N ALA A 43 -7.71 -10.06 11.25
CA ALA A 43 -7.69 -10.71 9.95
C ALA A 43 -6.49 -10.26 9.10
N ALA A 44 -6.17 -8.96 9.13
CA ALA A 44 -5.02 -8.40 8.43
C ALA A 44 -3.68 -8.89 9.02
N ASP A 45 -3.58 -9.03 10.34
CA ASP A 45 -2.36 -9.47 11.05
C ASP A 45 -1.93 -10.90 10.68
N LYS A 46 -2.84 -11.70 10.11
CA LYS A 46 -2.55 -13.05 9.60
C LYS A 46 -1.85 -13.03 8.24
N LEU A 47 -1.81 -11.87 7.58
CA LEU A 47 -1.25 -11.72 6.25
C LEU A 47 0.12 -11.06 6.34
N SER A 48 1.10 -11.63 5.65
CA SER A 48 2.41 -11.01 5.47
C SER A 48 2.42 -10.18 4.19
N PHE A 49 2.90 -8.94 4.23
CA PHE A 49 3.06 -8.12 3.03
C PHE A 49 3.85 -8.83 1.92
N LYS A 50 4.91 -9.57 2.29
CA LYS A 50 5.70 -10.37 1.33
C LYS A 50 4.86 -11.42 0.62
N GLU A 51 3.97 -12.07 1.37
CA GLU A 51 3.10 -13.11 0.85
C GLU A 51 1.97 -12.53 -0.01
N ILE A 52 1.47 -11.35 0.33
CA ILE A 52 0.52 -10.61 -0.52
C ILE A 52 1.19 -10.25 -1.84
N ILE A 53 2.37 -9.63 -1.79
CA ILE A 53 3.12 -9.19 -2.97
C ILE A 53 3.47 -10.37 -3.88
N SER A 54 3.89 -11.52 -3.32
CA SER A 54 4.19 -12.71 -4.12
C SER A 54 2.95 -13.22 -4.87
N ARG A 55 1.76 -13.16 -4.25
CA ARG A 55 0.49 -13.52 -4.89
C ARG A 55 0.03 -12.52 -5.95
N LEU A 56 0.43 -11.25 -5.86
CA LEU A 56 0.09 -10.23 -6.86
C LEU A 56 0.82 -10.43 -8.19
N ASN A 57 1.88 -11.25 -8.21
CA ASN A 57 2.69 -11.61 -9.38
C ASN A 57 3.25 -10.38 -10.12
N PHE A 58 4.03 -9.58 -9.39
CA PHE A 58 4.64 -8.35 -9.87
C PHE A 58 5.41 -8.54 -11.19
N SER A 59 5.12 -7.70 -12.18
CA SER A 59 5.67 -7.81 -13.55
C SER A 59 7.16 -7.44 -13.69
N GLY A 60 7.74 -6.78 -12.68
CA GLY A 60 9.11 -6.25 -12.73
C GLY A 60 9.21 -4.79 -13.17
N ILE A 61 8.10 -4.12 -13.51
CA ILE A 61 8.06 -2.68 -13.81
C ILE A 61 7.35 -1.95 -12.66
N LEU A 62 8.12 -1.25 -11.84
CA LEU A 62 7.61 -0.50 -10.69
C LEU A 62 7.25 0.92 -11.10
N CYS A 63 6.03 1.36 -10.83
CA CYS A 63 5.62 2.75 -10.93
C CYS A 63 5.49 3.33 -9.53
N ILE A 64 6.04 4.53 -9.33
CA ILE A 64 6.08 5.20 -8.03
C ILE A 64 5.50 6.59 -8.19
N ASP A 65 4.49 6.87 -7.38
CA ASP A 65 3.80 8.16 -7.35
C ASP A 65 3.76 8.70 -5.93
N GLU A 66 3.65 10.02 -5.80
CA GLU A 66 3.44 10.69 -4.53
C GLU A 66 2.07 11.35 -4.44
N TYR A 67 1.39 11.13 -3.33
CA TYR A 67 0.15 11.79 -3.01
C TYR A 67 0.32 12.69 -1.80
N LYS A 68 -0.07 13.97 -1.88
CA LYS A 68 -0.07 14.87 -0.72
C LYS A 68 -1.48 15.00 -0.13
N PRO A 69 -1.82 14.23 0.92
CA PRO A 69 -3.13 14.33 1.56
C PRO A 69 -3.35 15.71 2.20
N LYS A 70 -4.52 16.32 1.97
CA LYS A 70 -4.88 17.66 2.49
C LYS A 70 -4.84 17.77 4.02
N ARG A 71 -5.03 16.65 4.73
CA ARG A 71 -5.14 16.59 6.21
C ARG A 71 -3.90 16.03 6.89
N ALA A 72 -2.80 15.82 6.16
CA ALA A 72 -1.56 15.30 6.73
C ALA A 72 -0.37 16.18 6.32
N ASN A 73 0.64 16.23 7.18
CA ASN A 73 1.83 17.08 6.98
C ASN A 73 2.89 16.44 6.07
N GLY A 74 2.59 15.29 5.44
CA GLY A 74 3.52 14.51 4.62
C GLY A 74 2.94 14.11 3.27
N TYR A 75 3.63 13.18 2.62
CA TYR A 75 3.26 12.52 1.38
C TYR A 75 2.95 11.05 1.66
N ASP A 76 2.08 10.46 0.87
CA ASP A 76 1.94 9.02 0.74
C ASP A 76 2.68 8.61 -0.54
N LEU A 77 3.63 7.67 -0.42
CA LEU A 77 4.29 7.04 -1.55
C LEU A 77 3.48 5.82 -1.96
N ILE A 78 3.14 5.73 -3.23
CA ILE A 78 2.29 4.70 -3.79
C ILE A 78 3.11 3.91 -4.82
N ASP A 79 3.40 2.65 -4.49
CA ASP A 79 4.09 1.72 -5.36
C ASP A 79 3.08 0.85 -6.10
N SER A 80 3.15 0.82 -7.42
CA SER A 80 2.25 0.04 -8.26
C SER A 80 2.98 -0.73 -9.35
N ASP A 81 2.37 -1.81 -9.81
CA ASP A 81 2.84 -2.52 -11.00
C ASP A 81 2.32 -1.79 -12.25
N SER A 82 3.23 -1.30 -13.09
CA SER A 82 2.88 -0.57 -14.31
C SER A 82 1.99 -1.40 -15.27
N LYS A 83 2.16 -2.73 -15.31
CA LYS A 83 1.41 -3.60 -16.23
C LYS A 83 0.00 -3.88 -15.76
N THR A 84 -0.21 -4.02 -14.46
CA THR A 84 -1.50 -4.45 -13.89
C THR A 84 -2.24 -3.34 -13.15
N SER A 85 -1.59 -2.20 -12.93
CA SER A 85 -2.06 -1.07 -12.12
C SER A 85 -2.40 -1.46 -10.68
N ARG A 86 -1.94 -2.62 -10.20
CA ARG A 86 -2.16 -3.09 -8.83
C ARG A 86 -1.22 -2.34 -7.90
N ILE A 87 -1.76 -1.80 -6.82
CA ILE A 87 -0.96 -1.24 -5.73
C ILE A 87 -0.23 -2.39 -5.04
N LEU A 88 1.08 -2.28 -4.95
CA LEU A 88 1.98 -3.26 -4.33
C LEU A 88 2.27 -2.87 -2.87
N TYR A 89 2.50 -1.57 -2.64
CA TYR A 89 2.85 -1.04 -1.33
C TYR A 89 2.44 0.44 -1.22
N LEU A 90 2.15 0.87 0.00
CA LEU A 90 1.83 2.25 0.31
C LEU A 90 2.50 2.62 1.64
N GLU A 91 3.24 3.72 1.64
CA GLU A 91 3.98 4.18 2.81
C GLU A 91 3.82 5.68 3.03
N LYS A 92 3.68 6.07 4.30
CA LYS A 92 3.66 7.48 4.68
C LYS A 92 5.08 8.01 4.77
N ALA A 93 5.38 9.06 4.02
CA ALA A 93 6.65 9.76 4.04
C ALA A 93 6.45 11.19 4.57
N TYR A 94 7.12 11.54 5.67
CA TYR A 94 7.06 12.90 6.24
C TYR A 94 7.85 13.95 5.42
N GLY A 95 8.38 13.56 4.27
CA GLY A 95 9.09 14.40 3.31
C GLY A 95 9.63 13.55 2.15
N LEU A 96 10.21 14.19 1.15
CA LEU A 96 10.75 13.52 -0.05
C LEU A 96 12.26 13.77 -0.22
N GLY A 97 12.97 13.87 0.91
CA GLY A 97 14.41 14.00 0.95
C GLY A 97 15.11 12.72 0.47
N ARG A 98 16.36 12.85 -0.01
CA ARG A 98 17.15 11.71 -0.54
C ARG A 98 17.27 10.52 0.41
N GLY A 99 17.38 10.78 1.72
CA GLY A 99 17.43 9.72 2.75
C GLY A 99 16.13 8.94 2.81
N ILE A 100 15.00 9.65 2.92
CA ILE A 100 13.66 9.06 3.01
C ILE A 100 13.34 8.22 1.77
N VAL A 101 13.62 8.73 0.57
CA VAL A 101 13.37 8.00 -0.69
C VAL A 101 14.24 6.73 -0.78
N LYS A 102 15.49 6.80 -0.30
CA LYS A 102 16.38 5.63 -0.27
C LYS A 102 15.89 4.58 0.72
N GLU A 103 15.46 4.99 1.91
CA GLU A 103 14.89 4.09 2.92
C GLU A 103 13.63 3.42 2.41
N HIS A 104 12.73 4.19 1.80
CA HIS A 104 11.52 3.67 1.15
C HIS A 104 11.85 2.59 0.11
N PHE A 105 12.79 2.85 -0.81
CA PHE A 105 13.22 1.84 -1.78
C PHE A 105 13.86 0.60 -1.12
N ALA A 106 14.57 0.77 -0.01
CA ALA A 106 15.12 -0.36 0.74
C ALA A 106 13.99 -1.20 1.34
N THR A 107 12.93 -0.58 1.86
CA THR A 107 11.70 -1.26 2.31
C THR A 107 11.03 -2.02 1.16
N VAL A 108 10.78 -1.35 0.03
CA VAL A 108 10.20 -1.95 -1.19
C VAL A 108 11.00 -3.20 -1.63
N LYS A 109 12.34 -3.09 -1.68
CA LYS A 109 13.22 -4.21 -1.98
C LYS A 109 13.12 -5.33 -0.95
N ALA A 110 13.11 -4.98 0.34
CA ALA A 110 13.02 -5.96 1.42
C ALA A 110 11.69 -6.72 1.40
N LEU A 111 10.62 -6.13 0.86
CA LEU A 111 9.32 -6.77 0.62
C LEU A 111 9.31 -7.74 -0.57
N GLY A 112 10.41 -7.84 -1.32
CA GLY A 112 10.55 -8.75 -2.45
C GLY A 112 10.23 -8.13 -3.81
N ILE A 113 9.96 -6.82 -3.86
CA ILE A 113 9.72 -6.09 -5.11
C ILE A 113 11.09 -5.78 -5.74
N ASN A 114 11.44 -6.54 -6.78
CA ASN A 114 12.72 -6.43 -7.48
C ASN A 114 12.49 -6.00 -8.94
N PRO A 115 12.39 -4.69 -9.21
CA PRO A 115 12.15 -4.18 -10.55
C PRO A 115 13.39 -4.29 -11.45
N TRP A 116 13.15 -4.53 -12.74
CA TRP A 116 14.14 -4.30 -13.80
C TRP A 116 13.96 -2.92 -14.46
N ALA A 117 12.80 -2.30 -14.30
CA ALA A 117 12.51 -0.92 -14.67
C ALA A 117 11.70 -0.19 -13.59
N ILE A 118 11.93 1.11 -13.45
CA ILE A 118 11.17 1.99 -12.56
C ILE A 118 10.70 3.22 -13.34
N ILE A 119 9.43 3.59 -13.14
CA ILE A 119 8.77 4.77 -13.68
C ILE A 119 8.40 5.70 -12.51
N PHE A 120 8.73 6.99 -12.62
CA PHE A 120 8.31 8.02 -11.66
C PHE A 120 8.32 9.41 -12.32
N ASP A 121 7.46 10.31 -11.83
CA ASP A 121 7.47 11.73 -12.20
C ASP A 121 8.80 12.39 -11.74
N MET A 122 9.26 13.41 -12.48
CA MET A 122 10.62 13.96 -12.54
C MET A 122 11.15 14.62 -11.24
N ARG A 123 11.08 13.94 -10.10
CA ARG A 123 11.80 14.33 -8.89
C ARG A 123 13.26 13.91 -8.96
N ALA A 124 14.14 14.90 -8.92
CA ALA A 124 15.59 14.74 -9.02
C ALA A 124 16.23 13.78 -7.97
N CYS A 125 15.56 13.49 -6.85
CA CYS A 125 16.09 12.59 -5.82
C CYS A 125 15.88 11.09 -6.10
N PHE A 126 14.89 10.73 -6.93
CA PHE A 126 14.49 9.33 -7.16
C PHE A 126 15.54 8.53 -7.95
N PRO A 127 16.12 9.03 -9.06
CA PRO A 127 17.01 8.21 -9.89
C PRO A 127 18.25 7.69 -9.17
N LYS A 128 18.90 8.56 -8.37
CA LYS A 128 20.12 8.19 -7.66
C LYS A 128 19.82 7.21 -6.52
N ALA A 129 18.70 7.40 -5.82
CA ALA A 129 18.28 6.47 -4.77
C ALA A 129 17.95 5.08 -5.37
N ALA A 130 17.21 5.05 -6.47
CA ALA A 130 16.85 3.81 -7.18
C ALA A 130 18.08 3.01 -7.60
N LYS A 131 19.03 3.65 -8.29
CA LYS A 131 20.29 3.00 -8.69
C LYS A 131 21.14 2.52 -7.51
N THR A 132 21.03 3.17 -6.36
CA THR A 132 21.75 2.77 -5.14
C THR A 132 21.17 1.49 -4.55
N VAL A 133 19.83 1.34 -4.57
CA VAL A 133 19.15 0.22 -3.91
C VAL A 133 18.98 -0.98 -4.83
N PHE A 134 18.54 -0.75 -6.07
CA PHE A 134 18.23 -1.80 -7.05
C PHE A 134 19.38 -2.11 -8.01
N GLY A 135 20.43 -1.28 -8.01
CA GLY A 135 21.63 -1.47 -8.83
C GLY A 135 21.68 -0.54 -10.04
N LYS A 136 22.88 -0.42 -10.63
CA LYS A 136 23.14 0.56 -11.70
C LYS A 136 22.48 0.22 -13.04
N ASN A 137 22.12 -1.05 -13.24
CA ASN A 137 21.58 -1.56 -14.51
C ASN A 137 20.06 -1.38 -14.64
N ILE A 138 19.39 -0.85 -13.61
CA ILE A 138 17.95 -0.64 -13.66
C ILE A 138 17.58 0.44 -14.69
N ILE A 139 16.56 0.16 -15.49
CA ILE A 139 16.03 1.14 -16.43
C ILE A 139 15.18 2.13 -15.65
N ILE A 140 15.37 3.42 -15.92
CA ILE A 140 14.59 4.49 -15.32
C ILE A 140 13.92 5.23 -16.45
N GLN A 141 12.60 5.31 -16.36
CA GLN A 141 11.77 6.11 -17.23
C GLN A 141 11.10 7.20 -16.40
N HIS A 142 10.94 8.36 -17.01
CA HIS A 142 10.14 9.45 -16.48
C HIS A 142 8.77 9.39 -17.16
N ASP A 143 7.70 9.49 -16.37
CA ASP A 143 6.34 9.64 -16.88
C ASP A 143 6.11 11.06 -17.43
#